data_AF-A0A372JX21-F1
#
_entry.id   AF-A0A372JX21-F1
#
_cell.length_a   1.000
_cell.length_b   1.000
_cell.length_c   1.000
_cell.angle_alpha   90.00
_cell.angle_beta   90.00
_cell.angle_gamma   90.00
#
_symmetry.space_group_name_H-M   'P 1'
#
loop_
_entity.id
_entity.type
_entity.pdbx_description
1 polymer ?
#
loop_
_entity_poly.entity_id
_entity_poly.type
_entity_poly.pdbx_seq_one_letter_code
_entity_poly.pdbx_strand_id
1 'polypeptide(L)'
;MRNCLPSALAAFAAIGASLYAGPSAAHELDAQLDCTMNAHTFITSLQSDQYIEPVPMHVEANSVNAFRPTRGSELTAFGFRVYAVLGYAHDDDIFHKGSGQAMPGSLYGVVVFGPSDSVKTHLHDAGSDAAVHEVMPLIMTAVLCKSSQ
;
A
#
# COMPACT_ATOMS: atom_id res chain seq x y z
N MET A 1 -61.08 -50.00 -2.60
CA MET A 1 -59.73 -49.79 -3.14
C MET A 1 -59.28 -48.38 -2.78
N ARG A 2 -57.98 -48.26 -2.60
CA ARG A 2 -57.23 -47.20 -1.91
C ARG A 2 -56.88 -46.07 -2.87
N ASN A 3 -56.79 -44.83 -2.34
CA ASN A 3 -55.83 -43.74 -2.65
C ASN A 3 -56.54 -42.38 -2.66
N CYS A 4 -56.37 -41.49 -1.68
CA CYS A 4 -55.17 -40.72 -1.25
C CYS A 4 -55.09 -39.34 -1.92
N LEU A 5 -55.51 -38.30 -1.16
CA LEU A 5 -54.85 -37.02 -0.81
C LEU A 5 -53.97 -36.27 -1.86
N PRO A 6 -53.66 -34.97 -1.66
CA PRO A 6 -54.38 -33.88 -0.98
C PRO A 6 -54.21 -32.48 -1.62
N SER A 7 -54.87 -31.50 -0.99
CA SER A 7 -54.71 -30.04 -1.08
C SER A 7 -53.29 -29.52 -1.38
N ALA A 8 -53.20 -28.64 -2.38
CA ALA A 8 -52.02 -27.85 -2.66
C ALA A 8 -51.89 -26.68 -1.66
N LEU A 9 -50.99 -26.83 -0.68
CA LEU A 9 -50.47 -25.72 0.12
C LEU A 9 -49.33 -25.07 -0.65
N ALA A 10 -49.56 -23.84 -1.13
CA ALA A 10 -48.52 -23.01 -1.73
C ALA A 10 -47.58 -22.48 -0.63
N ALA A 11 -46.36 -23.01 -0.58
CA ALA A 11 -45.29 -22.49 0.28
C ALA A 11 -44.56 -21.35 -0.45
N PHE A 12 -44.68 -20.12 0.06
CA PHE A 12 -43.86 -18.99 -0.36
C PHE A 12 -42.44 -19.15 0.23
N ALA A 13 -41.48 -19.50 -0.61
CA ALA A 13 -40.06 -19.47 -0.25
C ALA A 13 -39.54 -18.02 -0.32
N ALA A 14 -39.34 -17.38 0.83
CA ALA A 14 -38.65 -16.11 0.92
C ALA A 14 -37.14 -16.33 0.73
N ILE A 15 -36.61 -15.95 -0.42
CA ILE A 15 -35.16 -15.92 -0.67
C ILE A 15 -34.63 -14.62 -0.06
N GLY A 16 -34.11 -14.72 1.17
CA GLY A 16 -33.32 -13.64 1.78
C GLY A 16 -31.94 -13.60 1.13
N ALA A 17 -31.70 -12.63 0.25
CA ALA A 17 -30.38 -12.34 -0.26
C ALA A 17 -29.55 -11.66 0.84
N SER A 18 -28.72 -12.43 1.54
CA SER A 18 -27.67 -11.90 2.41
C SER A 18 -26.61 -11.23 1.55
N LEU A 19 -26.63 -9.89 1.50
CA LEU A 19 -25.51 -9.09 1.00
C LEU A 19 -24.34 -9.25 1.98
N TYR A 20 -23.46 -10.22 1.73
CA TYR A 20 -22.17 -10.27 2.38
C TYR A 20 -21.33 -9.11 1.86
N ALA A 21 -21.30 -8.01 2.60
CA ALA A 21 -20.24 -7.03 2.48
C ALA A 21 -18.94 -7.75 2.89
N GLY A 22 -18.17 -8.22 1.90
CA GLY A 22 -16.85 -8.77 2.15
C GLY A 22 -15.98 -7.73 2.85
N PRO A 23 -15.14 -8.12 3.82
CA PRO A 23 -14.22 -7.18 4.44
C PRO A 23 -13.36 -6.57 3.34
N SER A 24 -13.42 -5.24 3.21
CA SER A 24 -12.39 -4.49 2.48
C SER A 24 -11.11 -4.61 3.29
N ALA A 25 -10.38 -5.71 3.10
CA ALA A 25 -9.13 -5.93 3.80
C ALA A 25 -8.15 -4.85 3.36
N ALA A 26 -7.60 -4.12 4.32
CA ALA A 26 -6.46 -3.26 4.06
C ALA A 26 -5.27 -4.14 3.66
N HIS A 27 -4.52 -3.72 2.65
CA HIS A 27 -3.29 -4.38 2.24
C HIS A 27 -2.12 -3.77 2.99
N GLU A 28 -1.48 -4.59 3.83
CA GLU A 28 -0.38 -4.20 4.70
C GLU A 28 0.97 -4.33 3.98
N LEU A 29 1.78 -3.28 4.06
CA LEU A 29 3.10 -3.22 3.43
C LEU A 29 4.25 -3.55 4.39
N ASP A 30 3.96 -3.83 5.66
CA ASP A 30 4.94 -4.04 6.75
C ASP A 30 6.03 -5.05 6.36
N ALA A 31 5.63 -6.20 5.84
CA ALA A 31 6.56 -7.27 5.44
C ALA A 31 7.42 -6.91 4.22
N GLN A 32 6.96 -5.97 3.38
CA GLN A 32 7.73 -5.48 2.23
C GLN A 32 8.69 -4.35 2.63
N LEU A 33 8.55 -3.79 3.83
CA LEU A 33 9.39 -2.72 4.37
C LEU A 33 10.46 -3.29 5.32
N ASP A 34 11.00 -4.47 5.01
CA ASP A 34 12.10 -5.14 5.72
C ASP A 34 13.49 -4.77 5.18
N CYS A 35 13.54 -3.89 4.16
CA CYS A 35 14.76 -3.42 3.50
C CYS A 35 15.58 -4.50 2.76
N THR A 36 15.00 -5.67 2.47
CA THR A 36 15.67 -6.77 1.73
C THR A 36 15.43 -6.74 0.22
N MET A 37 14.33 -6.12 -0.22
CA MET A 37 14.00 -5.97 -1.63
C MET A 37 14.59 -4.69 -2.26
N ASN A 38 14.59 -4.61 -3.60
CA ASN A 38 15.00 -3.41 -4.34
C ASN A 38 13.77 -2.59 -4.77
N ALA A 39 13.98 -1.30 -5.09
CA ALA A 39 12.88 -0.38 -5.41
C ALA A 39 12.11 -0.76 -6.69
N HIS A 40 12.78 -1.31 -7.71
CA HIS A 40 12.10 -1.76 -8.93
C HIS A 40 11.04 -2.81 -8.60
N THR A 41 11.45 -3.86 -7.88
CA THR A 41 10.57 -4.96 -7.51
C THR A 41 9.42 -4.47 -6.62
N PHE A 42 9.70 -3.57 -5.67
CA PHE A 42 8.68 -3.02 -4.79
C PHE A 42 7.61 -2.20 -5.53
N ILE A 43 8.02 -1.35 -6.48
CA ILE A 43 7.08 -0.51 -7.22
C ILE A 43 6.31 -1.32 -8.27
N THR A 44 7.01 -2.19 -9.01
CA THR A 44 6.36 -2.99 -10.05
C THR A 44 5.36 -4.00 -9.49
N SER A 45 5.60 -4.59 -8.32
CA SER A 45 4.62 -5.47 -7.67
C SER A 45 3.33 -4.70 -7.32
N LEU A 46 3.47 -3.53 -6.70
CA LEU A 46 2.32 -2.70 -6.31
C LEU A 46 1.55 -2.15 -7.51
N GLN A 47 2.24 -1.85 -8.62
CA GLN A 47 1.60 -1.45 -9.88
C GLN A 47 0.87 -2.61 -10.55
N SER A 48 1.49 -3.80 -10.59
CA SER A 48 0.90 -5.01 -11.17
C SER A 48 -0.39 -5.40 -10.45
N ASP A 49 -0.37 -5.32 -9.11
CA ASP A 49 -1.53 -5.64 -8.27
C ASP A 49 -2.53 -4.48 -8.15
N GLN A 50 -2.28 -3.38 -8.87
CA GLN A 50 -3.12 -2.18 -8.92
C GLN A 50 -3.34 -1.51 -7.55
N TYR A 51 -2.39 -1.67 -6.62
CA TYR A 51 -2.40 -0.98 -5.33
C TYR A 51 -1.96 0.48 -5.43
N ILE A 52 -1.16 0.83 -6.44
CA ILE A 52 -0.75 2.20 -6.73
C ILE A 52 -0.99 2.55 -8.20
N GLU A 53 -1.21 3.84 -8.44
CA GLU A 53 -1.29 4.38 -9.80
C GLU A 53 0.07 4.23 -10.51
N PRO A 54 0.09 3.88 -11.81
CA PRO A 54 1.33 3.66 -12.55
C PRO A 54 2.10 4.97 -12.82
N VAL A 55 1.40 6.10 -12.86
CA VAL A 55 1.99 7.42 -13.07
C VAL A 55 2.25 8.06 -11.71
N PRO A 56 3.48 8.52 -11.42
CA PRO A 56 3.76 9.21 -10.18
C PRO A 56 2.95 10.50 -10.08
N MET A 57 2.40 10.78 -8.90
CA MET A 57 1.71 12.04 -8.62
C MET A 57 2.69 13.19 -8.39
N HIS A 58 3.95 12.88 -8.05
CA HIS A 58 5.02 13.83 -7.88
C HIS A 58 6.37 13.18 -8.17
N VAL A 59 7.33 13.97 -8.68
CA VAL A 59 8.71 13.56 -8.90
C VAL A 59 9.60 14.64 -8.29
N GLU A 60 10.38 14.24 -7.29
CA GLU A 60 11.30 15.12 -6.59
C GLU A 60 12.49 15.52 -7.48
N ALA A 61 13.19 16.60 -7.14
CA ALA A 61 14.35 17.06 -7.91
C ALA A 61 15.46 16.00 -8.01
N ASN A 62 15.63 15.16 -6.99
CA ASN A 62 16.59 14.06 -6.96
C ASN A 62 16.06 12.77 -7.63
N SER A 63 14.95 12.84 -8.37
CA SER A 63 14.28 11.75 -9.08
C SER A 63 13.54 10.73 -8.20
N VAL A 64 13.29 11.00 -6.92
CA VAL A 64 12.36 10.16 -6.14
C VAL A 64 10.94 10.34 -6.65
N ASN A 65 10.31 9.23 -7.04
CA ASN A 65 8.94 9.20 -7.55
C ASN A 65 7.99 8.90 -6.40
N ALA A 66 6.92 9.69 -6.28
CA ALA A 66 5.84 9.46 -5.34
C ALA A 66 4.59 9.00 -6.10
N PHE A 67 4.15 7.78 -5.83
CA PHE A 67 2.98 7.16 -6.42
C PHE A 67 1.80 7.25 -5.45
N ARG A 68 0.61 7.48 -6.00
CA ARG A 68 -0.63 7.55 -5.23
C ARG A 68 -1.20 6.13 -5.07
N PRO A 69 -1.67 5.74 -3.87
CA PRO A 69 -2.52 4.56 -3.71
C PRO A 69 -3.76 4.63 -4.61
N THR A 70 -4.10 3.53 -5.28
CA THR A 70 -5.30 3.48 -6.15
C THR A 70 -6.55 3.84 -5.35
N ARG A 71 -7.50 4.54 -5.97
CA ARG A 71 -8.74 4.92 -5.27
C ARG A 71 -9.49 3.67 -4.78
N GLY A 72 -9.80 3.65 -3.48
CA GLY A 72 -10.47 2.51 -2.83
C GLY A 72 -9.52 1.41 -2.38
N SER A 73 -8.21 1.50 -2.69
CA SER A 73 -7.21 0.70 -2.01
C SER A 73 -7.02 1.22 -0.59
N GLU A 74 -7.08 0.32 0.38
CA GLU A 74 -6.75 0.60 1.77
C GLU A 74 -5.32 0.12 2.02
N LEU A 75 -4.33 0.93 1.64
CA LEU A 75 -2.93 0.64 1.91
C LEU A 75 -2.52 1.11 3.30
N THR A 76 -1.90 0.21 4.06
CA THR A 76 -1.36 0.48 5.39
C THR A 76 0.10 0.06 5.49
N ALA A 77 0.84 0.73 6.38
CA ALA A 77 2.17 0.33 6.80
C ALA A 77 2.32 0.60 8.29
N PHE A 78 2.68 -0.42 9.06
CA PHE A 78 2.87 -0.38 10.51
C PHE A 78 1.63 0.13 11.26
N GLY A 79 0.45 -0.19 10.74
CA GLY A 79 -0.85 0.27 11.26
C GLY A 79 -1.25 1.70 10.87
N PHE A 80 -0.47 2.39 10.03
CA PHE A 80 -0.77 3.74 9.55
C PHE A 80 -1.22 3.72 8.09
N ARG A 81 -2.17 4.59 7.74
CA ARG A 81 -2.65 4.75 6.36
C ARG A 81 -1.53 5.34 5.49
N VAL A 82 -1.29 4.74 4.34
CA VAL A 82 -0.34 5.23 3.35
C VAL A 82 -0.94 6.42 2.58
N TYR A 83 -0.20 7.52 2.58
CA TYR A 83 -0.46 8.69 1.73
C TYR A 83 0.17 8.55 0.35
N ALA A 84 1.41 8.09 0.30
CA ALA A 84 2.19 7.93 -0.92
C ALA A 84 3.12 6.73 -0.81
N VAL A 85 3.39 6.07 -1.94
CA VAL A 85 4.44 5.07 -2.08
C VAL A 85 5.61 5.71 -2.81
N LEU A 86 6.82 5.56 -2.29
CA LEU A 86 8.03 6.19 -2.83
C LEU A 86 8.91 5.15 -3.50
N GLY A 87 9.52 5.53 -4.63
CA GLY A 87 10.45 4.68 -5.35
C GLY A 87 11.49 5.46 -6.13
N TYR A 88 12.71 4.91 -6.17
CA TYR A 88 13.84 5.40 -6.93
C TYR A 88 14.88 4.30 -7.10
N ALA A 89 15.44 4.17 -8.30
CA ALA A 89 16.69 3.46 -8.53
C ALA A 89 17.48 4.18 -9.62
N HIS A 90 18.78 4.28 -9.43
CA HIS A 90 19.68 4.84 -10.44
C HIS A 90 19.62 4.01 -11.71
N ASP A 91 19.53 4.68 -12.87
CA ASP A 91 19.47 4.07 -14.21
C ASP A 91 18.35 3.04 -14.44
N ASP A 92 17.24 3.17 -13.70
CA ASP A 92 16.07 2.33 -13.89
C ASP A 92 14.94 3.12 -14.58
N ASP A 93 14.56 2.64 -15.76
CA ASP A 93 13.68 3.34 -16.70
C ASP A 93 12.21 3.40 -16.24
N ILE A 94 11.81 2.66 -15.19
CA ILE A 94 10.45 2.79 -14.65
C ILE A 94 10.27 4.10 -13.88
N PHE A 95 11.37 4.73 -13.44
CA PHE A 95 11.35 5.94 -12.63
C PHE A 95 11.48 7.19 -13.50
N HIS A 96 10.55 8.12 -13.35
CA HIS A 96 10.67 9.41 -14.01
C HIS A 96 11.82 10.22 -13.42
N LYS A 97 12.57 10.89 -14.28
CA LYS A 97 13.71 11.73 -13.88
C LYS A 97 13.24 13.09 -13.40
N GLY A 98 13.77 13.50 -12.25
CA GLY A 98 13.60 14.84 -11.71
C GLY A 98 14.47 15.87 -12.44
N SER A 99 14.30 17.14 -12.07
CA SER A 99 15.04 18.26 -12.69
C SER A 99 16.45 18.47 -12.14
N GLY A 100 16.84 17.75 -11.09
CA GLY A 100 18.10 17.89 -10.39
C GLY A 100 19.06 16.71 -10.62
N GLN A 101 20.14 16.69 -9.84
CA GLN A 101 21.11 15.60 -9.87
C GLN A 101 20.49 14.34 -9.28
N ALA A 102 20.56 13.25 -10.04
CA ALA A 102 20.14 11.92 -9.58
C ALA A 102 21.00 11.48 -8.39
N MET A 103 20.37 10.90 -7.37
CA MET A 103 21.05 10.35 -6.19
C MET A 103 21.72 9.02 -6.55
N PRO A 104 22.90 8.66 -6.00
CA PRO A 104 23.41 7.30 -6.17
C PRO A 104 22.51 6.28 -5.46
N GLY A 105 22.54 5.03 -5.92
CA GLY A 105 21.84 3.91 -5.27
C GLY A 105 20.33 3.84 -5.54
N SER A 106 19.59 3.31 -4.57
CA SER A 106 18.14 3.07 -4.66
C SER A 106 17.44 3.37 -3.34
N LEU A 107 16.16 3.74 -3.43
CA LEU A 107 15.30 4.03 -2.30
C LEU A 107 13.88 3.57 -2.61
N TYR A 108 13.23 2.95 -1.64
CA TYR A 108 11.79 2.73 -1.68
C TYR A 108 11.19 2.91 -0.29
N GLY A 109 9.88 3.06 -0.24
CA GLY A 109 9.18 3.17 1.03
C GLY A 109 7.81 3.80 0.88
N VAL A 110 7.34 4.39 1.97
CA VAL A 110 6.01 5.01 2.04
C VAL A 110 6.04 6.30 2.83
N VAL A 111 5.10 7.19 2.53
CA VAL A 111 4.69 8.27 3.44
C VAL A 111 3.38 7.84 4.07
N VAL A 112 3.33 7.84 5.40
CA VAL A 112 2.13 7.49 6.18
C VAL A 112 1.59 8.70 6.93
N PHE A 113 0.29 8.66 7.22
CA PHE A 113 -0.34 9.59 8.15
C PHE A 113 -0.06 9.17 9.59
N GLY A 114 0.78 9.95 10.28
CA GLY A 114 1.15 9.69 11.67
C GLY A 114 2.38 10.50 12.10
N PRO A 115 2.48 10.86 13.39
CA PRO A 115 3.65 11.54 13.93
C PRO A 115 4.85 10.58 13.96
N SER A 116 6.05 11.12 13.77
CA SER A 116 7.27 10.30 13.64
C SER A 116 7.53 9.40 14.84
N ASP A 117 7.18 9.84 16.04
CA ASP A 117 7.45 9.09 17.27
C ASP A 117 6.58 7.83 17.35
N SER A 118 5.29 7.93 17.00
CA SER A 118 4.40 6.77 16.94
C SER A 118 4.81 5.80 15.85
N VAL A 119 5.21 6.33 14.69
CA VAL A 119 5.70 5.51 13.56
C VAL A 119 6.97 4.75 13.96
N LYS A 120 7.95 5.42 14.58
CA LYS A 120 9.18 4.77 15.09
C LYS A 120 8.89 3.63 16.06
N THR A 121 7.95 3.83 17.00
CA THR A 121 7.57 2.77 17.94
C THR A 121 7.04 1.54 17.22
N HIS A 122 6.13 1.71 16.26
CA HIS A 122 5.55 0.58 15.53
C HIS A 122 6.56 -0.12 14.62
N LEU A 123 7.48 0.63 13.98
CA LEU A 123 8.58 0.03 13.22
C LEU A 123 9.47 -0.84 14.09
N HIS A 124 9.82 -0.33 15.28
CA HIS A 124 10.62 -1.06 16.26
C HIS A 124 9.92 -2.35 16.71
N ASP A 125 8.62 -2.27 17.02
CA ASP A 125 7.83 -3.44 17.45
C ASP A 125 7.67 -4.48 16.33
N ALA A 126 7.68 -4.03 15.07
CA ALA A 126 7.68 -4.90 13.89
C ALA A 126 9.07 -5.44 13.52
N GLY A 127 10.15 -4.97 14.17
CA GLY A 127 11.53 -5.38 13.87
C GLY A 127 12.04 -4.91 12.50
N SER A 128 11.50 -3.80 11.96
CA SER A 128 11.93 -3.24 10.68
C SER A 128 13.15 -2.32 10.85
N ASP A 129 14.13 -2.46 9.95
CA ASP A 129 15.33 -1.60 9.86
C ASP A 129 15.09 -0.31 9.05
N ALA A 130 13.85 -0.04 8.62
CA ALA A 130 13.54 1.12 7.80
C ALA A 130 13.79 2.45 8.54
N ALA A 131 14.31 3.43 7.81
CA ALA A 131 14.59 4.75 8.37
C ALA A 131 13.33 5.62 8.39
N VAL A 132 13.15 6.37 9.49
CA VAL A 132 12.03 7.31 9.64
C VAL A 132 12.48 8.74 9.33
N HIS A 133 11.72 9.44 8.49
CA HIS A 133 11.93 10.85 8.17
C HIS A 133 10.63 11.65 8.30
N GLU A 134 10.67 12.77 9.01
CA GLU A 134 9.48 13.62 9.14
C GLU A 134 9.25 14.41 7.84
N VAL A 135 8.06 14.29 7.27
CA VAL A 135 7.67 15.01 6.04
C VAL A 135 6.86 16.26 6.41
N MET A 136 5.87 16.08 7.27
CA MET A 136 5.11 17.17 7.88
C MET A 136 5.02 16.91 9.38
N PRO A 137 5.61 17.78 10.22
CA PRO A 137 5.63 17.57 11.66
C PRO A 137 4.26 17.23 12.22
N LEU A 138 4.22 16.18 13.05
CA LEU A 138 3.03 15.64 13.71
C LEU A 138 1.94 15.05 12.80
N ILE A 139 2.08 15.11 11.47
CA ILE A 139 1.01 14.74 10.52
C ILE A 139 1.45 13.62 9.57
N MET A 140 2.63 13.73 8.96
CA MET A 140 3.12 12.75 7.99
C MET A 140 4.58 12.40 8.20
N THR A 141 4.84 11.11 8.04
CA THR A 141 6.14 10.52 8.26
C THR A 141 6.47 9.59 7.10
N ALA A 142 7.67 9.71 6.57
CA ALA A 142 8.22 8.77 5.61
C ALA A 142 8.94 7.62 6.32
N VAL A 143 8.74 6.41 5.81
CA VAL A 143 9.42 5.17 6.21
C VAL A 143 10.16 4.66 4.97
N LEU A 144 11.49 4.58 5.05
CA LEU A 144 12.35 4.45 3.88
C LEU A 144 13.40 3.36 4.05
N CYS A 145 13.49 2.49 3.05
CA CYS A 145 14.62 1.62 2.84
C CYS A 145 15.55 2.23 1.79
N LYS A 146 16.85 2.29 2.08
CA LYS A 146 17.87 2.85 1.19
C LYS A 146 18.97 1.84 0.95
N SER A 147 19.47 1.78 -0.27
CA SER A 147 20.67 1.04 -0.64
C SER A 147 21.65 1.99 -1.31
N SER A 148 22.82 2.16 -0.72
CA SER A 148 23.96 2.86 -1.32
C SER A 148 24.89 1.82 -1.94
N GLN A 149 24.65 1.46 -3.20
CA GLN A 149 25.67 0.78 -4.01
C GLN A 149 26.64 1.81 -4.59
#